data_AF-A0A1B8NY65-F1
#
_entry.id   AF-A0A1B8NY65-F1
#
_cell.length_a   1.000
_cell.length_b   1.000
_cell.length_c   1.000
_cell.angle_alpha   90.00
_cell.angle_beta   90.00
_cell.angle_gamma   90.00
#
_symmetry.space_group_name_H-M   'P 1'
#
loop_
_entity.id
_entity.type
_entity.pdbx_description
1 polymer ?
#
loop_
_entity_poly.entity_id
_entity_poly.type
_entity_poly.pdbx_seq_one_letter_code
_entity_poly.pdbx_strand_id
1 'polypeptide(L)'
;MAPDWLWRRDTTGGSWDALIVAALRESAGEQAIALAPGLRHDRRVAPGETITRDHLLTLSGGHPGAVTRRDADSTALRGLLERAADACFGTPMLLDTSQDLPRLAGIGWRCRYSRETGQRVDLQGSVPGTVVTWNPGIASQAGPPLWQLLEDYLSSTGLASLPPRPEAELSFVEGHPGWHPEDRPSR
;
A
#
# COMPACT_ATOMS: atom_id res chain seq x y z
N MET A 1 -4.67 -15.79 -15.83
CA MET A 1 -4.89 -16.53 -14.56
C MET A 1 -3.93 -15.99 -13.52
N ALA A 2 -4.21 -16.15 -12.24
CA ALA A 2 -3.29 -15.73 -11.18
C ALA A 2 -2.06 -16.65 -11.15
N PRO A 3 -0.82 -16.12 -11.21
CA PRO A 3 0.39 -16.95 -11.18
C PRO A 3 0.73 -17.46 -9.77
N ASP A 4 0.24 -16.80 -8.73
CA ASP A 4 0.39 -17.15 -7.32
C ASP A 4 -0.86 -16.68 -6.55
N TRP A 5 -0.91 -16.93 -5.24
CA TRP A 5 -1.96 -16.44 -4.36
C TRP A 5 -2.07 -14.93 -4.43
N LEU A 6 -3.29 -14.43 -4.60
CA LEU A 6 -3.60 -13.00 -4.52
C LEU A 6 -4.42 -12.71 -3.26
N TRP A 7 -3.90 -11.84 -2.40
CA TRP A 7 -4.57 -11.33 -1.20
C TRP A 7 -4.12 -9.89 -0.91
N ARG A 8 -4.90 -9.12 -0.14
CA ARG A 8 -4.51 -7.77 0.31
C ARG A 8 -4.27 -7.65 1.80
N ARG A 9 -5.06 -8.34 2.62
CA ARG A 9 -5.05 -8.13 4.07
C ARG A 9 -3.71 -8.57 4.68
N ASP A 10 -2.91 -7.58 5.03
CA ASP A 10 -1.61 -7.67 5.67
C ASP A 10 -1.23 -6.28 6.20
N THR A 11 -0.53 -6.21 7.33
CA THR A 11 -0.11 -4.92 7.92
C THR A 11 0.74 -4.08 6.97
N THR A 12 1.56 -4.72 6.14
CA THR A 12 2.57 -4.09 5.27
C THR A 12 2.25 -4.18 3.78
N GLY A 13 1.47 -5.19 3.36
CA GLY A 13 1.01 -5.32 1.97
C GLY A 13 0.86 -6.77 1.51
N GLY A 14 -0.18 -7.03 0.72
CA GLY A 14 -0.42 -8.32 0.08
C GLY A 14 0.08 -8.39 -1.36
N SER A 15 -0.04 -9.56 -1.99
CA SER A 15 0.33 -9.78 -3.39
C SER A 15 -0.57 -9.04 -4.39
N TRP A 16 -1.82 -8.74 -4.02
CA TRP A 16 -2.66 -7.81 -4.80
C TRP A 16 -2.04 -6.41 -4.84
N ASP A 17 -1.43 -5.95 -3.74
CA ASP A 17 -0.80 -4.64 -3.70
C ASP A 17 0.41 -4.57 -4.62
N ALA A 18 1.10 -5.69 -4.88
CA ALA A 18 2.17 -5.79 -5.87
C ALA A 18 1.67 -5.42 -7.28
N LEU A 19 0.53 -5.98 -7.69
CA LEU A 19 -0.09 -5.67 -8.99
C LEU A 19 -0.57 -4.22 -9.05
N ILE A 20 -1.18 -3.74 -7.96
CA ILE A 20 -1.71 -2.37 -7.88
C ILE A 20 -0.58 -1.34 -8.02
N VAL A 21 0.47 -1.44 -7.22
CA VAL A 21 1.56 -0.46 -7.28
C VAL A 21 2.33 -0.55 -8.59
N ALA A 22 2.46 -1.74 -9.18
CA ALA A 22 3.08 -1.90 -10.50
C ALA A 22 2.26 -1.21 -11.59
N ALA A 23 0.95 -1.44 -11.65
CA ALA A 23 0.06 -0.80 -12.62
C ALA A 23 0.03 0.73 -12.46
N LEU A 24 0.02 1.22 -11.21
CA LEU A 24 0.08 2.66 -10.92
C LEU A 24 1.39 3.27 -11.43
N ARG A 25 2.55 2.65 -11.15
CA ARG A 25 3.85 3.14 -11.64
C ARG A 25 3.94 3.09 -13.16
N GLU A 26 3.49 2.02 -13.80
CA GLU A 26 3.47 1.93 -15.26
C GLU A 26 2.64 3.06 -15.88
N SER A 27 1.49 3.38 -15.27
CA SER A 27 0.64 4.49 -15.74
C SER A 27 1.30 5.86 -15.64
N ALA A 28 2.19 6.07 -14.66
CA ALA A 28 2.73 7.38 -14.31
C ALA A 28 4.22 7.56 -14.70
N GLY A 29 4.89 6.49 -15.13
CA GLY A 29 6.31 6.46 -15.45
C GLY A 29 7.17 5.93 -14.29
N GLU A 30 8.35 5.40 -14.63
CA GLU A 30 9.23 4.69 -13.68
C GLU A 30 9.70 5.54 -12.49
N GLN A 31 9.79 6.86 -12.66
CA GLN A 31 10.22 7.78 -11.59
C GLN A 31 9.11 8.09 -10.57
N ALA A 32 7.85 7.72 -10.87
CA ALA A 32 6.75 7.97 -9.96
C ALA A 32 6.77 7.00 -8.77
N ILE A 33 6.37 7.53 -7.60
CA ILE A 33 6.04 6.71 -6.43
C ILE A 33 4.58 6.28 -6.54
N ALA A 34 4.33 4.98 -6.51
CA ALA A 34 2.97 4.49 -6.34
C ALA A 34 2.65 4.35 -4.85
N LEU A 35 1.50 4.87 -4.45
CA LEU A 35 0.96 4.76 -3.11
C LEU A 35 -0.41 4.10 -3.18
N ALA A 36 -0.51 2.91 -2.61
CA ALA A 36 -1.76 2.20 -2.42
C ALA A 36 -2.24 2.37 -0.97
N PRO A 37 -3.47 2.89 -0.74
CA PRO A 37 -4.03 2.95 0.60
C PRO A 37 -4.12 1.56 1.26
N GLY A 38 -4.04 1.57 2.59
CA GLY A 38 -4.10 0.41 3.49
C GLY A 38 -5.43 -0.34 3.54
N LEU A 39 -6.21 -0.35 2.46
CA LEU A 39 -7.52 -0.98 2.42
C LEU A 39 -7.40 -2.50 2.62
N ARG A 40 -8.39 -3.06 3.32
CA ARG A 40 -8.52 -4.49 3.63
C ARG A 40 -9.53 -5.21 2.72
N HIS A 41 -10.03 -4.54 1.68
CA HIS A 41 -11.03 -5.09 0.78
C HIS A 41 -10.35 -5.91 -0.32
N ASP A 42 -10.59 -7.22 -0.30
CA ASP A 42 -10.18 -8.14 -1.34
C ASP A 42 -11.05 -9.39 -1.40
N ARG A 43 -10.92 -10.10 -2.52
CA ARG A 43 -11.22 -11.52 -2.60
C ARG A 43 -9.91 -12.24 -2.85
N ARG A 44 -9.66 -13.30 -2.07
CA ARG A 44 -8.48 -14.15 -2.30
C ARG A 44 -8.67 -14.92 -3.58
N VAL A 45 -7.62 -15.00 -4.39
CA VAL A 45 -7.61 -15.75 -5.66
C VAL A 45 -6.48 -16.77 -5.58
N ALA A 46 -6.81 -18.03 -5.86
CA ALA A 46 -5.84 -19.11 -5.81
C ALA A 46 -4.92 -19.11 -7.06
N PRO A 47 -3.70 -19.67 -6.98
CA PRO A 47 -2.87 -19.90 -8.15
C PRO A 47 -3.64 -20.70 -9.22
N GLY A 48 -3.56 -20.26 -10.47
CA GLY A 48 -4.27 -20.84 -11.60
C GLY A 48 -5.74 -20.40 -11.72
N GLU A 49 -6.31 -19.68 -10.77
CA GLU A 49 -7.68 -19.19 -10.91
C GLU A 49 -7.75 -17.98 -11.86
N THR A 50 -8.90 -17.81 -12.52
CA THR A 50 -9.13 -16.65 -13.39
C THR A 50 -9.31 -15.39 -12.55
N ILE A 51 -8.53 -14.35 -12.84
CA ILE A 51 -8.76 -13.02 -12.28
C ILE A 51 -9.96 -12.41 -13.01
N THR A 52 -11.01 -12.07 -12.27
CA THR A 52 -12.25 -11.51 -12.82
C THR A 52 -12.37 -10.02 -12.52
N ARG A 53 -13.26 -9.31 -13.23
CA ARG A 53 -13.55 -7.92 -12.94
C ARG A 53 -14.16 -7.71 -11.55
N ASP A 54 -14.91 -8.68 -11.03
CA ASP A 54 -15.43 -8.65 -9.66
C ASP A 54 -14.30 -8.65 -8.62
N HIS A 55 -13.20 -9.38 -8.88
CA HIS A 55 -11.99 -9.28 -8.05
C HIS A 55 -11.44 -7.85 -8.07
N LEU A 56 -11.30 -7.25 -9.27
CA LEU A 56 -10.74 -5.90 -9.42
C LEU A 56 -11.59 -4.81 -8.77
N LEU A 57 -12.92 -4.87 -8.92
CA LEU A 57 -13.87 -3.92 -8.31
C LEU A 57 -13.82 -3.96 -6.77
N THR A 58 -13.53 -5.13 -6.18
CA THR A 58 -13.43 -5.28 -4.72
C THR A 58 -12.20 -4.56 -4.16
N LEU A 59 -11.11 -4.42 -4.93
CA LEU A 59 -9.85 -3.86 -4.45
C LEU A 59 -9.97 -2.38 -4.05
N SER A 60 -10.91 -1.64 -4.60
CA SER A 60 -11.20 -0.27 -4.18
C SER A 60 -12.37 -0.22 -3.19
N GLY A 61 -12.70 -1.30 -2.48
CA GLY A 61 -13.87 -1.31 -1.57
C GLY A 61 -15.20 -1.05 -2.28
N GLY A 62 -15.27 -1.29 -3.60
CA GLY A 62 -16.45 -1.07 -4.43
C GLY A 62 -16.65 0.36 -4.95
N HIS A 63 -15.82 1.33 -4.56
CA HIS A 63 -15.90 2.69 -5.12
C HIS A 63 -15.04 2.81 -6.40
N PRO A 64 -15.34 3.75 -7.32
CA PRO A 64 -14.57 3.88 -8.57
C PRO A 64 -13.07 4.05 -8.35
N GLY A 65 -12.67 4.82 -7.32
CA GLY A 65 -11.27 5.01 -6.97
C GLY A 65 -10.49 5.56 -8.16
N ALA A 66 -10.85 6.76 -8.62
CA ALA A 66 -10.18 7.40 -9.73
C ALA A 66 -8.68 7.53 -9.43
N VAL A 67 -7.84 7.14 -10.39
CA VAL A 67 -6.40 7.27 -10.29
C VAL A 67 -6.03 8.75 -10.42
N THR A 68 -5.22 9.23 -9.48
CA THR A 68 -4.80 10.62 -9.37
C THR A 68 -3.29 10.70 -9.26
N ARG A 69 -2.74 11.80 -9.79
CA ARG A 69 -1.33 12.15 -9.66
C ARG A 69 -1.24 13.43 -8.87
N ARG A 70 -0.32 13.47 -7.92
CA ARG A 70 -0.10 14.59 -7.02
C ARG A 70 1.39 14.81 -6.92
N ASP A 71 1.81 16.05 -7.02
CA ASP A 71 3.17 16.39 -6.64
C ASP A 71 3.28 16.41 -5.12
N ALA A 72 4.34 15.79 -4.60
CA ALA A 72 4.63 15.70 -3.18
C ALA A 72 6.14 15.71 -2.96
N ASP A 73 6.56 16.22 -1.80
CA ASP A 73 7.93 16.12 -1.33
C ASP A 73 8.07 15.07 -0.21
N SER A 74 9.30 14.84 0.24
CA SER A 74 9.58 13.88 1.31
C SER A 74 8.87 14.23 2.62
N THR A 75 8.68 15.51 2.92
CA THR A 75 8.03 15.98 4.14
C THR A 75 6.53 15.65 4.11
N ALA A 76 5.86 15.92 3.00
CA ALA A 76 4.45 15.65 2.81
C ALA A 76 4.17 14.13 2.82
N LEU A 77 4.99 13.34 2.11
CA LEU A 77 4.84 11.88 2.08
C LEU A 77 5.08 11.29 3.48
N ARG A 78 6.17 11.69 4.16
CA ARG A 78 6.44 11.25 5.54
C ARG A 78 5.28 11.59 6.46
N GLY A 79 4.76 12.82 6.39
CA GLY A 79 3.62 13.23 7.22
C GLY A 79 2.36 12.40 6.97
N LEU A 80 2.12 11.95 5.75
CA LEU A 80 1.02 11.03 5.43
C LEU A 80 1.24 9.64 6.05
N LEU A 81 2.45 9.10 5.92
CA LEU A 81 2.80 7.79 6.48
C LEU A 81 2.77 7.80 8.02
N GLU A 82 3.23 8.88 8.66
CA GLU A 82 3.16 9.05 10.12
C GLU A 82 1.70 9.01 10.59
N ARG A 83 0.80 9.76 9.95
CA ARG A 83 -0.63 9.71 10.30
C ARG A 83 -1.24 8.32 10.14
N ALA A 84 -0.82 7.57 9.12
CA ALA A 84 -1.29 6.21 8.92
C ALA A 84 -0.73 5.25 9.98
N ALA A 85 0.55 5.40 10.35
CA ALA A 85 1.16 4.64 11.44
C ALA A 85 0.53 4.97 12.80
N ASP A 86 0.21 6.24 13.05
CA ASP A 86 -0.50 6.69 14.25
C ASP A 86 -1.91 6.11 14.32
N ALA A 87 -2.60 6.01 13.18
CA ALA A 87 -3.91 5.36 13.12
C ALA A 87 -3.83 3.84 13.39
N CYS A 88 -2.74 3.17 12.98
CA CYS A 88 -2.55 1.73 13.19
C CYS A 88 -2.07 1.39 14.61
N PHE A 89 -1.17 2.21 15.18
CA PHE A 89 -0.39 1.85 16.37
C PHE A 89 -0.50 2.85 17.52
N GLY A 90 -1.13 4.01 17.29
CA GLY A 90 -1.43 4.98 18.33
C GLY A 90 -2.64 4.55 19.17
N THR A 91 -2.90 5.29 20.24
CA THR A 91 -4.09 5.10 21.06
C THR A 91 -5.27 5.84 20.42
N PRO A 92 -6.26 5.16 19.82
CA PRO A 92 -7.39 5.84 19.20
C PRO A 92 -8.24 6.49 20.30
N MET A 93 -8.49 7.79 20.19
CA MET A 93 -9.34 8.50 21.15
C MET A 93 -10.83 8.24 20.91
N LEU A 94 -11.26 8.08 19.65
CA LEU A 94 -12.67 7.99 19.29
C LEU A 94 -12.99 7.14 18.06
N LEU A 95 -12.15 7.13 17.01
CA LEU A 95 -12.43 6.47 15.73
C LEU A 95 -11.22 5.72 15.20
N ASP A 96 -11.44 4.47 14.79
CA ASP A 96 -10.50 3.62 14.07
C ASP A 96 -11.01 3.44 12.62
N THR A 97 -10.13 3.64 11.64
CA THR A 97 -10.47 3.48 10.22
C THR A 97 -10.33 2.03 9.74
N SER A 98 -9.79 1.14 10.58
CA SER A 98 -9.53 -0.27 10.29
C SER A 98 -8.73 -0.48 9.00
N GLN A 99 -7.84 0.47 8.67
CA GLN A 99 -6.88 0.36 7.57
C GLN A 99 -5.53 -0.11 8.11
N ASP A 100 -4.78 -0.80 7.25
CA ASP A 100 -3.38 -1.16 7.49
C ASP A 100 -2.45 -0.02 7.02
N LEU A 101 -1.12 -0.25 7.04
CA LEU A 101 -0.18 0.75 6.54
C LEU A 101 -0.31 0.92 5.01
N PRO A 102 -0.01 2.12 4.48
CA PRO A 102 0.04 2.36 3.03
C PRO A 102 1.14 1.53 2.36
N ARG A 103 0.87 1.08 1.13
CA ARG A 103 1.79 0.26 0.35
C ARG A 103 2.48 1.14 -0.68
N LEU A 104 3.80 1.19 -0.63
CA LEU A 104 4.62 2.09 -1.45
C LEU A 104 5.52 1.30 -2.40
N ALA A 105 5.62 1.77 -3.64
CA ALA A 105 6.65 1.34 -4.58
C ALA A 105 7.34 2.56 -5.21
N GLY A 106 8.65 2.44 -5.46
CA GLY A 106 9.51 3.54 -5.93
C GLY A 106 10.30 4.23 -4.83
N ILE A 107 9.95 4.00 -3.55
CA ILE A 107 10.74 4.40 -2.38
C ILE A 107 10.55 3.38 -1.26
N GLY A 108 11.64 3.02 -0.58
CA GLY A 108 11.57 2.19 0.63
C GLY A 108 11.25 3.03 1.85
N TRP A 109 10.62 2.43 2.86
CA TRP A 109 10.38 3.09 4.13
C TRP A 109 10.34 2.09 5.28
N ARG A 110 10.71 2.58 6.46
CA ARG A 110 10.75 1.82 7.72
C ARG A 110 9.74 2.41 8.69
N CYS A 111 9.03 1.55 9.40
CA CYS A 111 8.11 1.91 10.48
C CYS A 111 8.58 1.31 11.81
N ARG A 112 8.85 2.18 12.79
CA ARG A 112 9.14 1.84 14.18
C ARG A 112 7.86 2.02 15.00
N TYR A 113 6.97 1.03 14.97
CA TYR A 113 5.59 1.11 15.48
C TYR A 113 5.47 1.55 16.95
N SER A 114 6.47 1.24 17.78
CA SER A 114 6.53 1.55 19.22
C SER A 114 6.92 2.98 19.55
N ARG A 115 7.41 3.77 18.59
CA ARG A 115 7.84 5.15 18.81
C ARG A 115 6.65 6.08 19.01
N GLU A 116 6.93 7.26 19.58
CA GLU A 116 5.92 8.29 19.79
C GLU A 116 5.32 8.77 18.47
N THR A 117 4.12 9.34 18.55
CA THR A 117 3.39 9.95 17.44
C THR A 117 4.29 10.90 16.65
N GLY A 118 4.36 10.73 15.33
CA GLY A 118 5.20 11.53 14.45
C GLY A 118 6.69 11.17 14.44
N GLN A 119 7.09 10.08 15.10
CA GLN A 119 8.47 9.56 15.13
C GLN A 119 8.56 8.10 14.65
N ARG A 120 7.54 7.57 13.97
CA ARG A 120 7.49 6.16 13.56
C ARG A 120 8.12 5.92 12.20
N VAL A 121 8.17 6.92 11.32
CA VAL A 121 8.47 6.74 9.89
C VAL A 121 9.83 7.30 9.48
N ASP A 122 10.58 6.45 8.78
CA ASP A 122 11.87 6.77 8.16
C ASP A 122 11.86 6.40 6.66
N LEU A 123 11.99 7.40 5.77
CA LEU A 123 12.03 7.21 4.32
C LEU A 123 13.45 6.85 3.87
N GLN A 124 13.61 5.77 3.12
CA GLN A 124 14.91 5.31 2.62
C GLN A 124 15.25 5.97 1.27
N GLY A 125 15.14 7.30 1.19
CA GLY A 125 15.40 8.08 -0.02
C GLY A 125 14.68 9.42 -0.08
N SER A 126 14.87 10.16 -1.16
CA SER A 126 14.15 11.40 -1.46
C SER A 126 12.96 11.16 -2.39
N VAL A 127 11.85 11.86 -2.17
CA VAL A 127 10.70 11.82 -3.07
C VAL A 127 11.02 12.59 -4.36
N PRO A 128 10.95 11.96 -5.55
CA PRO A 128 11.39 12.56 -6.82
C PRO A 128 10.39 13.55 -7.43
N GLY A 129 9.17 13.65 -6.89
CA GLY A 129 8.22 14.72 -7.23
C GLY A 129 6.78 14.24 -7.38
N THR A 130 6.53 13.16 -8.13
CA THR A 130 5.15 12.71 -8.40
C THR A 130 4.80 11.43 -7.63
N VAL A 131 3.66 11.50 -6.94
CA VAL A 131 3.00 10.35 -6.30
C VAL A 131 1.71 10.04 -7.06
N VAL A 132 1.54 8.77 -7.44
CA VAL A 132 0.34 8.25 -8.09
C VAL A 132 -0.43 7.36 -7.12
N THR A 133 -1.73 7.60 -6.98
CA THR A 133 -2.59 6.93 -6.00
C THR A 133 -4.05 6.93 -6.45
N TRP A 134 -4.96 6.31 -5.69
CA TRP A 134 -6.40 6.47 -5.85
C TRP A 134 -7.04 6.82 -4.51
N ASN A 135 -8.18 7.51 -4.54
CA ASN A 135 -8.89 7.90 -3.32
C ASN A 135 -10.40 7.64 -3.43
N PRO A 136 -11.05 7.04 -2.40
CA PRO A 136 -12.50 6.93 -2.30
C PRO A 136 -13.27 8.26 -2.45
N GLY A 137 -12.71 9.36 -1.93
CA GLY A 137 -13.43 10.61 -1.70
C GLY A 137 -13.21 11.70 -2.74
N ILE A 138 -12.41 11.46 -3.78
CA ILE A 138 -12.07 12.47 -4.80
C ILE A 138 -12.60 11.98 -6.14
N ALA A 139 -13.90 12.21 -6.38
CA ALA A 139 -14.55 11.86 -7.64
C ALA A 139 -14.10 12.75 -8.82
N SER A 140 -13.42 13.87 -8.55
CA SER A 140 -13.08 14.88 -9.55
C SER A 140 -11.56 15.06 -9.72
N GLN A 141 -10.87 14.08 -10.34
CA GLN A 141 -9.57 14.30 -10.98
C GLN A 141 -9.18 13.14 -11.94
N ALA A 142 -9.38 13.40 -13.24
CA ALA A 142 -8.71 13.00 -14.50
C ALA A 142 -7.93 11.66 -14.69
N GLY A 143 -8.30 10.55 -14.05
CA GLY A 143 -7.77 9.22 -14.41
C GLY A 143 -8.86 8.15 -14.53
N PRO A 144 -8.57 7.01 -15.20
CA PRO A 144 -9.47 5.87 -15.18
C PRO A 144 -9.64 5.35 -13.72
N PRO A 145 -10.75 4.68 -13.41
CA PRO A 145 -10.92 3.99 -12.13
C PRO A 145 -9.86 2.89 -11.98
N LEU A 146 -9.50 2.56 -10.73
CA LEU A 146 -8.46 1.57 -10.42
C LEU A 146 -8.68 0.22 -11.13
N TRP A 147 -9.92 -0.27 -11.17
CA TRP A 147 -10.23 -1.55 -11.79
C TRP A 147 -9.90 -1.57 -13.29
N GLN A 148 -10.09 -0.45 -13.99
CA GLN A 148 -9.82 -0.35 -15.41
C GLN A 148 -8.32 -0.31 -15.67
N LEU A 149 -7.57 0.46 -14.87
CA LEU A 149 -6.11 0.47 -14.92
C LEU A 149 -5.52 -0.93 -14.71
N LEU A 150 -6.03 -1.68 -13.74
CA LEU A 150 -5.58 -3.03 -13.46
C LEU A 150 -5.91 -4.00 -14.59
N GLU A 151 -7.10 -3.88 -15.18
CA GLU A 151 -7.50 -4.71 -16.30
C GLU A 151 -6.61 -4.49 -17.52
N ASP A 152 -6.30 -3.24 -17.85
CA ASP A 152 -5.39 -2.88 -18.94
C ASP A 152 -3.99 -3.43 -18.67
N TYR A 153 -3.46 -3.25 -17.45
CA TYR A 153 -2.16 -3.78 -17.03
C TYR A 153 -2.07 -5.31 -17.09
N LEU A 154 -3.09 -6.02 -16.62
CA LEU A 154 -3.12 -7.49 -16.66
C LEU A 154 -3.23 -8.01 -18.11
N SER A 155 -3.97 -7.30 -18.96
CA SER A 155 -4.16 -7.66 -20.37
C SER A 155 -2.91 -7.40 -21.20
N SER A 156 -2.15 -6.34 -20.91
CA SER A 156 -0.93 -5.99 -21.65
C SER A 156 0.27 -6.87 -21.26
N THR A 157 0.39 -7.22 -19.99
CA THR A 157 1.57 -7.94 -19.47
C THR A 157 1.49 -9.46 -19.62
N GLY A 158 0.28 -10.03 -19.69
CA GLY A 158 0.08 -11.48 -19.70
C GLY A 158 0.55 -12.20 -18.42
N LEU A 159 0.81 -11.44 -17.35
CA LEU A 159 1.23 -11.81 -16.00
C LEU A 159 1.75 -13.26 -15.81
N ALA A 160 3.02 -13.50 -16.17
CA ALA A 160 3.70 -14.78 -15.93
C ALA A 160 4.14 -14.99 -14.47
N SER A 161 4.47 -13.91 -13.77
CA SER A 161 4.85 -13.89 -12.36
C SER A 161 4.41 -12.58 -11.71
N LEU A 162 4.29 -12.55 -10.38
CA LEU A 162 3.97 -11.32 -9.67
C LEU A 162 5.15 -10.34 -9.68
N PRO A 163 4.89 -9.02 -9.76
CA PRO A 163 5.91 -8.01 -9.49
C PRO A 163 6.32 -8.03 -8.01
N PRO A 164 7.43 -7.36 -7.63
CA PRO A 164 7.85 -7.26 -6.24
C PRO A 164 6.74 -6.67 -5.35
N ARG A 165 6.56 -7.25 -4.17
CA ARG A 165 5.59 -6.73 -3.20
C ARG A 165 6.06 -5.39 -2.63
N PRO A 166 5.18 -4.39 -2.53
CA PRO A 166 5.44 -3.20 -1.73
C PRO A 166 5.35 -3.57 -0.26
N GLU A 167 6.47 -3.53 0.45
CA GLU A 167 6.53 -3.84 1.88
C GLU A 167 7.17 -2.70 2.65
N ALA A 168 6.57 -2.36 3.79
CA ALA A 168 7.18 -1.50 4.79
C ALA A 168 8.09 -2.35 5.69
N GLU A 169 9.30 -1.88 5.96
CA GLU A 169 10.16 -2.55 6.95
C GLU A 169 9.65 -2.23 8.36
N LEU A 170 9.04 -3.21 9.04
CA LEU A 170 8.64 -3.05 10.43
C LEU A 170 9.83 -3.39 11.35
N SER A 171 10.32 -2.40 12.08
CA SER A 171 11.35 -2.66 13.10
C SER A 171 10.77 -3.43 14.27
N PHE A 172 11.56 -4.34 14.84
CA PHE A 172 11.24 -5.07 16.08
C PHE A 172 10.04 -6.05 15.99
N VAL A 173 9.82 -6.64 14.80
CA VAL A 173 8.79 -7.66 14.58
C VAL A 173 9.39 -9.06 14.39
N GLU A 174 10.49 -9.17 13.65
CA GLU A 174 11.09 -10.47 13.30
C GLU A 174 11.78 -11.13 14.51
N GLY A 175 11.52 -12.43 14.71
CA GLY A 175 12.11 -13.23 15.79
C GLY A 175 11.54 -12.96 17.20
N HIS A 176 10.40 -12.27 17.29
CA HIS A 176 9.92 -11.68 18.53
C HIS A 176 8.68 -12.41 19.10
N PRO A 177 8.78 -13.14 20.24
CA PRO A 177 7.67 -13.92 20.79
C PRO A 177 6.59 -13.09 21.52
N GLY A 178 6.71 -11.76 21.56
CA GLY A 178 5.71 -10.85 22.14
C GLY A 178 6.22 -9.78 23.10
N TRP A 179 7.54 -9.61 23.31
CA TRP A 179 8.11 -8.57 24.21
C TRP A 179 9.12 -7.64 23.55
N HIS A 180 8.80 -6.34 23.49
CA HIS A 180 9.57 -5.31 22.76
C HIS A 180 11.06 -5.34 23.15
N PRO A 181 12.00 -5.38 22.19
CA PRO A 181 13.41 -5.63 22.47
C PRO A 181 14.09 -4.45 23.20
N GLU A 182 13.53 -3.24 23.09
CA GLU A 182 13.99 -2.06 23.84
C GLU A 182 13.39 -2.02 25.26
N ASP A 183 12.32 -2.77 25.54
CA ASP A 183 11.63 -2.80 26.85
C ASP A 183 11.97 -4.06 27.65
N ARG A 184 13.00 -4.80 27.24
CA ARG A 184 13.46 -5.97 27.99
C ARG A 184 14.07 -5.48 29.32
N PRO A 185 13.50 -5.86 30.48
CA PRO A 185 14.15 -5.56 31.74
C PRO A 185 15.55 -6.19 31.73
N SER A 186 16.56 -5.41 32.09
CA SER A 186 17.91 -5.91 32.29
C SER A 186 17.87 -7.07 33.29
N ARG A 187 18.41 -8.22 32.90
CA ARG A 187 18.60 -9.37 33.79
C ARG A 187 19.58 -9.04 34.90
#